data_AF-A0A7L4PPJ3-F1
#
_entry.id   AF-A0A7L4PPJ3-F1
#
_cell.length_a   1.000
_cell.length_b   1.000
_cell.length_c   1.000
_cell.angle_alpha   90.00
_cell.angle_beta   90.00
_cell.angle_gamma   90.00
#
_symmetry.space_group_name_H-M   'P 1'
#
loop_
_entity.id
_entity.type
_entity.pdbx_description
1 polymer ?
#
loop_
_entity_poly.entity_id
_entity_poly.type
_entity_poly.pdbx_seq_one_letter_code
_entity_poly.pdbx_strand_id
1 'polypeptide(L)'
;SSCLTNVDGYYVSLALKAMRIGIAMAYQSQIVNEFTQDILFGIPRPHKMRVDLGVLDPDYVNVLPNGHEPFLGFAMIQLARKDEWQKKAKEVGAKGLRIIANIETGQEIIQRWEMDDVFYGFTGNWIMQEAIMASGCIDIFVADMNCSMPIDPIYAEKYKFKLVPASELVAFEGINERVDYLPKEAEKQAASLLQMAIDNFKDRRKSIDPVVGLPMKEAIVGFSTESIVEALGGTIEPLLNAIKDGTIRGVAGMVSCTSLRDSGQDVHTINMVKELIKRDILVLSLGCGNGAVQVGGLCSLDAKDMAGPGLKKLCALLNIPPVLSYGTCTDTGRLADLLGVISKALGDIPVSDLPVAAVAPEYMEQKATIDAVFALAFGLYTYVNPVPPVTGGPNLVKLLTVDCKDITGGVLNVEKDPVKASDGILSHIESKRKKIGI
;
A
#
# COMPACT_ATOMS: atom_id res chain seq x y z
N SER A 1 2.22 -20.56 20.25
CA SER A 1 2.02 -21.52 21.35
C SER A 1 0.61 -21.50 21.94
N SER A 2 -0.01 -20.34 22.20
CA SER A 2 -1.36 -20.31 22.82
C SER A 2 -2.49 -20.92 21.99
N CYS A 3 -2.40 -20.90 20.66
CA CYS A 3 -3.40 -21.53 19.77
C CYS A 3 -3.20 -23.04 19.58
N LEU A 4 -2.24 -23.66 20.29
CA LEU A 4 -2.07 -25.12 20.25
C LEU A 4 -3.19 -25.82 21.01
N THR A 5 -3.48 -27.06 20.61
CA THR A 5 -4.50 -27.91 21.22
C THR A 5 -4.34 -27.96 22.76
N ASN A 6 -5.44 -27.70 23.48
CA ASN A 6 -5.53 -27.74 24.94
C ASN A 6 -4.61 -26.76 25.72
N VAL A 7 -4.20 -25.64 25.12
CA VAL A 7 -3.42 -24.61 25.83
C VAL A 7 -4.28 -23.45 26.33
N ASP A 8 -4.91 -22.70 25.42
CA ASP A 8 -5.76 -21.57 25.77
C ASP A 8 -7.07 -21.66 24.98
N GLY A 9 -8.12 -22.15 25.63
CA GLY A 9 -9.46 -22.24 25.06
C GLY A 9 -10.31 -20.99 25.29
N TYR A 10 -9.77 -19.95 25.94
CA TYR A 10 -10.55 -18.78 26.32
C TYR A 10 -10.42 -17.66 25.28
N TYR A 11 -11.50 -17.41 24.54
CA TYR A 11 -11.51 -16.46 23.43
C TYR A 11 -11.07 -15.03 23.80
N VAL A 12 -11.38 -14.55 25.01
CA VAL A 12 -10.95 -13.21 25.48
C VAL A 12 -9.44 -13.17 25.69
N SER A 13 -8.86 -14.21 26.31
CA SER A 13 -7.41 -14.31 26.51
C SER A 13 -6.68 -14.32 25.16
N LEU A 14 -7.17 -15.09 24.18
CA LEU A 14 -6.61 -15.12 22.84
C LEU A 14 -6.74 -13.77 22.11
N ALA A 15 -7.89 -13.11 22.20
CA ALA A 15 -8.11 -11.80 21.59
C ALA A 15 -7.17 -10.73 22.17
N LEU A 16 -7.02 -10.67 23.50
CA LEU A 16 -6.08 -9.74 24.16
C LEU A 16 -4.63 -10.03 23.78
N LYS A 17 -4.25 -11.29 23.64
CA LYS A 17 -2.90 -11.66 23.14
C LYS A 17 -2.70 -11.21 21.70
N ALA A 18 -3.70 -11.39 20.83
CA ALA A 18 -3.63 -10.93 19.44
C ALA A 18 -3.49 -9.40 19.37
N MET A 19 -4.27 -8.66 20.16
CA MET A 19 -4.15 -7.21 20.31
C MET A 19 -2.75 -6.77 20.77
N ARG A 20 -2.21 -7.43 21.81
CA ARG A 20 -0.84 -7.17 22.28
C ARG A 20 0.21 -7.41 21.20
N ILE A 21 0.05 -8.47 20.41
CA ILE A 21 0.94 -8.76 19.27
C ILE A 21 0.78 -7.69 18.18
N GLY A 22 -0.44 -7.21 17.92
CA GLY A 22 -0.69 -6.11 16.97
C GLY A 22 0.02 -4.82 17.40
N ILE A 23 -0.04 -4.45 18.68
CA ILE A 23 0.71 -3.30 19.21
C ILE A 23 2.22 -3.50 19.04
N ALA A 24 2.75 -4.69 19.35
CA ALA A 24 4.17 -4.99 19.18
C ALA A 24 4.59 -4.95 17.70
N MET A 25 3.77 -5.46 16.81
CA MET A 25 3.99 -5.39 15.36
C MET A 25 4.13 -3.93 14.91
N ALA A 26 3.20 -3.05 15.29
CA ALA A 26 3.19 -1.66 14.86
C ALA A 26 4.41 -0.88 15.39
N TYR A 27 4.64 -0.94 16.71
CA TYR A 27 5.63 -0.08 17.37
C TYR A 27 7.04 -0.67 17.52
N GLN A 28 7.21 -1.99 17.38
CA GLN A 28 8.54 -2.62 17.49
C GLN A 28 9.07 -3.13 16.16
N SER A 29 8.20 -3.45 15.20
CA SER A 29 8.62 -4.01 13.90
C SER A 29 8.42 -3.00 12.77
N GLN A 30 7.17 -2.60 12.51
CA GLN A 30 6.80 -1.76 11.38
C GLN A 30 7.42 -0.36 11.45
N ILE A 31 7.26 0.36 12.56
CA ILE A 31 7.83 1.72 12.69
C ILE A 31 9.36 1.72 12.59
N VAL A 32 10.02 0.70 13.15
CA VAL A 32 11.47 0.55 13.10
C VAL A 32 11.92 0.25 11.68
N ASN A 33 11.18 -0.61 10.96
CA ASN A 33 11.40 -0.88 9.54
C ASN A 33 11.34 0.43 8.75
N GLU A 34 10.23 1.16 8.84
CA GLU A 34 10.03 2.36 8.03
C GLU A 34 11.03 3.47 8.33
N PHE A 35 11.36 3.72 9.59
CA PHE A 35 12.40 4.70 9.92
C PHE A 35 13.78 4.27 9.42
N THR A 36 14.09 2.97 9.43
CA THR A 36 15.35 2.47 8.86
C THR A 36 15.37 2.67 7.34
N GLN A 37 14.26 2.38 6.65
CA GLN A 37 14.14 2.62 5.21
C GLN A 37 14.26 4.11 4.86
N ASP A 38 13.68 5.00 5.66
CA ASP A 38 13.81 6.44 5.47
C ASP A 38 15.24 6.94 5.65
N ILE A 39 15.97 6.41 6.66
CA ILE A 39 17.38 6.73 6.88
C ILE A 39 18.22 6.30 5.67
N LEU A 40 17.92 5.14 5.08
CA LEU A 40 18.69 4.57 3.97
C LEU A 40 18.35 5.20 2.62
N PHE A 41 17.07 5.47 2.35
CA PHE A 41 16.57 5.77 1.01
C PHE A 41 15.88 7.13 0.90
N GLY A 42 15.70 7.83 2.01
CA GLY A 42 15.05 9.14 2.09
C GLY A 42 13.64 9.06 2.64
N ILE A 43 13.22 10.13 3.32
CA ILE A 43 11.85 10.31 3.80
C ILE A 43 10.95 10.55 2.58
N PRO A 44 9.77 9.89 2.47
CA PRO A 44 8.83 10.12 1.39
C PRO A 44 8.43 11.60 1.26
N ARG A 45 8.37 12.10 0.02
CA ARG A 45 7.92 13.47 -0.30
C ARG A 45 6.96 13.48 -1.49
N PRO A 46 5.92 14.33 -1.50
CA PRO A 46 4.93 14.43 -2.57
C PRO A 46 5.57 14.69 -3.94
N HIS A 47 5.36 13.77 -4.88
CA HIS A 47 5.79 13.93 -6.27
C HIS A 47 4.89 13.14 -7.23
N LYS A 48 5.06 13.36 -8.53
CA LYS A 48 4.28 12.71 -9.59
C LYS A 48 4.84 11.33 -9.91
N MET A 49 3.95 10.37 -10.15
CA MET A 49 4.31 9.02 -10.59
C MET A 49 3.36 8.55 -11.71
N ARG A 50 3.93 7.95 -12.77
CA ARG A 50 3.16 7.24 -13.80
C ARG A 50 2.65 5.92 -13.23
N VAL A 51 1.37 5.65 -13.41
CA VAL A 51 0.71 4.44 -12.90
C VAL A 51 -0.11 3.76 -13.99
N ASP A 52 -0.51 2.51 -13.72
CA ASP A 52 -1.28 1.61 -14.60
C ASP A 52 -0.42 0.93 -15.68
N LEU A 53 -0.96 -0.06 -16.39
CA LEU A 53 -0.18 -0.99 -17.20
C LEU A 53 0.50 -0.39 -18.43
N GLY A 54 0.12 0.82 -18.83
CA GLY A 54 0.76 1.57 -19.92
C GLY A 54 2.20 1.99 -19.61
N VAL A 55 2.69 1.76 -18.40
CA VAL A 55 4.12 1.90 -18.05
C VAL A 55 5.01 0.82 -18.70
N LEU A 56 4.41 -0.28 -19.17
CA LEU A 56 5.09 -1.39 -19.82
C LEU A 56 5.22 -1.13 -21.33
N ASP A 57 6.46 -1.00 -21.81
CA ASP A 57 6.75 -0.78 -23.23
C ASP A 57 7.60 -1.95 -23.76
N PRO A 58 7.11 -2.74 -24.74
CA PRO A 58 7.85 -3.90 -25.22
C PRO A 58 9.17 -3.55 -25.91
N ASP A 59 9.37 -2.30 -26.37
CA ASP A 59 10.61 -1.88 -27.03
C ASP A 59 11.73 -1.54 -26.03
N TYR A 60 11.45 -1.56 -24.72
CA TYR A 60 12.44 -1.42 -23.66
C TYR A 60 12.71 -2.77 -23.00
N VAL A 61 13.89 -2.91 -22.39
CA VAL A 61 14.13 -3.98 -21.43
C VAL A 61 13.39 -3.60 -20.14
N ASN A 62 12.39 -4.38 -19.72
CA ASN A 62 11.61 -4.09 -18.51
C ASN A 62 11.98 -5.04 -17.35
N VAL A 63 12.44 -4.45 -16.25
CA VAL A 63 12.81 -5.13 -15.00
C VAL A 63 11.79 -4.78 -13.92
N LEU A 64 11.18 -5.79 -13.32
CA LEU A 64 10.15 -5.61 -12.30
C LEU A 64 10.62 -6.17 -10.94
N PRO A 65 11.10 -5.32 -10.01
CA PRO A 65 11.21 -5.69 -8.60
C PRO A 65 9.81 -5.87 -8.00
N ASN A 66 9.57 -7.03 -7.39
CA ASN A 66 8.27 -7.50 -6.93
C ASN A 66 8.34 -8.04 -5.50
N GLY A 67 7.41 -7.58 -4.67
CA GLY A 67 7.21 -8.13 -3.33
C GLY A 67 7.04 -7.01 -2.31
N HIS A 68 7.83 -7.05 -1.22
CA HIS A 68 7.80 -6.10 -0.11
C HIS A 68 9.19 -5.66 0.40
N GLU A 69 10.29 -6.23 -0.10
CA GLU A 69 11.67 -5.85 0.27
C GLU A 69 12.34 -5.00 -0.84
N PRO A 70 12.39 -3.66 -0.72
CA PRO A 70 12.73 -2.78 -1.85
C PRO A 70 14.22 -2.72 -2.21
N PHE A 71 15.08 -3.40 -1.44
CA PHE A 71 16.52 -3.15 -1.42
C PHE A 71 17.21 -3.39 -2.77
N LEU A 72 16.94 -4.54 -3.41
CA LEU A 72 17.49 -4.83 -4.74
C LEU A 72 16.83 -3.95 -5.81
N GLY A 73 15.58 -3.54 -5.62
CA GLY A 73 14.92 -2.56 -6.49
C GLY A 73 15.66 -1.22 -6.53
N PHE A 74 16.00 -0.66 -5.36
CA PHE A 74 16.80 0.56 -5.27
C PHE A 74 18.19 0.41 -5.93
N ALA A 75 18.88 -0.69 -5.67
CA ALA A 75 20.18 -0.97 -6.28
C ALA A 75 20.11 -1.09 -7.82
N MET A 76 19.09 -1.78 -8.34
CA MET A 76 18.85 -1.90 -9.78
C MET A 76 18.57 -0.55 -10.43
N ILE A 77 17.79 0.33 -9.81
CA ILE A 77 17.53 1.68 -10.34
C ILE A 77 18.82 2.50 -10.42
N GLN A 78 19.63 2.50 -9.36
CA GLN A 78 20.91 3.23 -9.35
C GLN A 78 21.85 2.77 -10.45
N LEU A 79 21.95 1.46 -10.67
CA LEU A 79 22.76 0.91 -11.76
C LEU A 79 22.17 1.22 -13.13
N ALA A 80 20.86 1.03 -13.33
CA ALA A 80 20.20 1.27 -14.60
C ALA A 80 20.28 2.74 -15.05
N ARG A 81 20.47 3.68 -14.11
CA ARG A 81 20.73 5.10 -14.40
C ARG A 81 22.14 5.38 -14.95
N LYS A 82 23.10 4.45 -14.82
CA LYS A 82 24.44 4.60 -15.41
C LYS A 82 24.38 4.34 -16.92
N ASP A 83 25.07 5.18 -17.70
CA ASP A 83 25.11 5.10 -19.18
C ASP A 83 25.49 3.72 -19.72
N GLU A 84 26.35 2.99 -19.01
CA GLU A 84 26.80 1.65 -19.43
C GLU A 84 25.63 0.66 -19.55
N TRP A 85 24.66 0.71 -18.64
CA TRP A 85 23.52 -0.21 -18.65
C TRP A 85 22.51 0.15 -19.74
N GLN A 86 22.32 1.45 -19.97
CA GLN A 86 21.51 1.93 -21.08
C GLN A 86 22.13 1.57 -22.44
N LYS A 87 23.46 1.63 -22.57
CA LYS A 87 24.19 1.20 -23.79
C LYS A 87 24.04 -0.29 -24.03
N LYS A 88 24.25 -1.14 -23.01
CA LYS A 88 24.05 -2.59 -23.11
C LYS A 88 22.64 -2.96 -23.59
N ALA A 89 21.60 -2.30 -23.06
CA ALA A 89 20.24 -2.51 -23.52
C ALA A 89 20.03 -2.12 -24.99
N LYS A 90 20.65 -1.02 -25.44
CA LYS A 90 20.61 -0.58 -26.84
C LYS A 90 21.36 -1.53 -27.78
N GLU A 91 22.47 -2.10 -27.34
CA GLU A 91 23.25 -3.09 -28.11
C GLU A 91 22.45 -4.38 -28.40
N VAL A 92 21.49 -4.73 -27.54
CA VAL A 92 20.57 -5.86 -27.79
C VAL A 92 19.34 -5.47 -28.61
N GLY A 93 19.23 -4.20 -29.03
CA GLY A 93 18.16 -3.69 -29.90
C GLY A 93 16.98 -3.06 -29.16
N ALA A 94 17.05 -2.89 -27.83
CA ALA A 94 16.05 -2.16 -27.08
C ALA A 94 16.25 -0.63 -27.22
N LYS A 95 15.22 0.16 -26.93
CA LYS A 95 15.32 1.62 -26.82
C LYS A 95 16.11 2.06 -25.58
N GLY A 96 16.10 1.22 -24.54
CA GLY A 96 16.80 1.43 -23.27
C GLY A 96 16.39 0.37 -22.25
N LEU A 97 16.82 0.58 -21.01
CA LEU A 97 16.50 -0.26 -19.85
C LEU A 97 15.60 0.52 -18.88
N ARG A 98 14.48 -0.10 -18.48
CA ARG A 98 13.53 0.47 -17.52
C ARG A 98 13.36 -0.44 -16.31
N ILE A 99 13.35 0.18 -15.13
CA ILE A 99 12.86 -0.42 -13.91
C ILE A 99 11.42 0.04 -13.71
N ILE A 100 10.52 -0.92 -13.58
CA ILE A 100 9.09 -0.68 -13.37
C ILE A 100 8.73 -1.16 -11.97
N ALA A 101 8.34 -0.23 -11.10
CA ALA A 101 7.88 -0.54 -9.76
C ALA A 101 6.65 -1.45 -9.81
N ASN A 102 6.59 -2.43 -8.91
CA ASN A 102 5.50 -3.40 -8.84
C ASN A 102 5.14 -3.73 -7.38
N ILE A 103 3.85 -3.78 -7.06
CA ILE A 103 3.31 -4.05 -5.71
C ILE A 103 3.93 -3.19 -4.59
N GLU A 104 4.07 -3.71 -3.36
CA GLU A 104 4.53 -2.94 -2.23
C GLU A 104 6.04 -2.65 -2.26
N THR A 105 6.88 -3.53 -2.81
CA THR A 105 8.28 -3.21 -3.14
C THR A 105 8.35 -1.99 -4.06
N GLY A 106 7.51 -1.96 -5.08
CA GLY A 106 7.36 -0.79 -5.94
C GLY A 106 6.85 0.43 -5.20
N GLN A 107 5.83 0.25 -4.35
CA GLN A 107 5.24 1.32 -3.55
C GLN A 107 6.25 1.97 -2.60
N GLU A 108 7.14 1.18 -1.99
CA GLU A 108 8.26 1.64 -1.15
C GLU A 108 9.24 2.52 -1.93
N ILE A 109 9.47 2.19 -3.20
CA ILE A 109 10.39 2.95 -4.06
C ILE A 109 9.70 4.23 -4.53
N ILE A 110 8.48 4.15 -5.08
CA ILE A 110 7.78 5.34 -5.59
C ILE A 110 7.39 6.31 -4.49
N GLN A 111 7.31 5.89 -3.23
CA GLN A 111 7.08 6.88 -2.18
C GLN A 111 8.31 7.75 -1.92
N ARG A 112 9.51 7.30 -2.31
CA ARG A 112 10.79 7.97 -2.03
C ARG A 112 11.44 8.62 -3.25
N TRP A 113 11.43 7.95 -4.41
CA TRP A 113 12.20 8.37 -5.59
C TRP A 113 11.30 8.78 -6.74
N GLU A 114 11.64 9.92 -7.34
CA GLU A 114 10.93 10.45 -8.50
C GLU A 114 11.14 9.59 -9.75
N MET A 115 10.12 9.54 -10.59
CA MET A 115 10.17 8.90 -11.90
C MET A 115 11.09 9.65 -12.87
N ASP A 116 11.72 8.91 -13.77
CA ASP A 116 12.46 9.42 -14.92
C ASP A 116 12.26 8.49 -16.13
N ASP A 117 13.19 8.49 -17.09
CA ASP A 117 13.12 7.59 -18.26
C ASP A 117 13.64 6.16 -17.97
N VAL A 118 14.28 5.95 -16.83
CA VAL A 118 14.82 4.68 -16.33
C VAL A 118 13.90 4.08 -15.28
N PHE A 119 13.66 4.79 -14.18
CA PHE A 119 12.63 4.44 -13.20
C PHE A 119 11.29 5.00 -13.67
N TYR A 120 10.58 4.22 -14.48
CA TYR A 120 9.60 4.81 -15.38
C TYR A 120 8.20 4.98 -14.79
N GLY A 121 7.75 4.02 -13.98
CA GLY A 121 6.40 4.02 -13.43
C GLY A 121 6.08 2.80 -12.57
N PHE A 122 4.81 2.71 -12.16
CA PHE A 122 4.28 1.73 -11.22
C PHE A 122 3.05 1.01 -11.76
N THR A 123 3.00 -0.31 -11.60
CA THR A 123 1.94 -1.14 -12.18
C THR A 123 0.66 -1.24 -11.34
N GLY A 124 0.74 -0.99 -10.03
CA GLY A 124 -0.39 -1.13 -9.11
C GLY A 124 -0.26 -2.31 -8.14
N ASN A 125 -1.39 -2.92 -7.80
CA ASN A 125 -1.50 -3.93 -6.74
C ASN A 125 -1.31 -5.37 -7.22
N TRP A 126 -1.38 -6.33 -6.28
CA TRP A 126 -0.99 -7.72 -6.52
C TRP A 126 -1.84 -8.48 -7.55
N ILE A 127 -3.11 -8.11 -7.74
CA ILE A 127 -3.99 -8.77 -8.73
C ILE A 127 -3.58 -8.42 -10.15
N MET A 128 -2.94 -7.26 -10.35
CA MET A 128 -2.45 -6.85 -11.68
C MET A 128 -1.36 -7.78 -12.21
N GLN A 129 -0.72 -8.59 -11.37
CA GLN A 129 0.44 -9.41 -11.73
C GLN A 129 0.19 -10.35 -12.91
N GLU A 130 -0.95 -11.03 -12.96
CA GLU A 130 -1.26 -11.92 -14.10
C GLU A 130 -1.36 -11.14 -15.41
N ALA A 131 -1.97 -9.94 -15.39
CA ALA A 131 -2.05 -9.07 -16.56
C ALA A 131 -0.68 -8.49 -16.95
N ILE A 132 0.14 -8.13 -15.96
CA ILE A 132 1.52 -7.66 -16.15
C ILE A 132 2.35 -8.75 -16.81
N MET A 133 2.32 -9.98 -16.29
CA MET A 133 3.03 -11.12 -16.87
C MET A 133 2.52 -11.48 -18.26
N ALA A 134 1.19 -11.43 -18.46
CA ALA A 134 0.57 -11.70 -19.76
C ALA A 134 0.74 -10.59 -20.80
N SER A 135 1.23 -9.41 -20.42
CA SER A 135 1.49 -8.31 -21.34
C SER A 135 2.54 -8.66 -22.41
N GLY A 136 3.41 -9.64 -22.14
CA GLY A 136 4.55 -9.95 -23.01
C GLY A 136 5.64 -8.88 -23.00
N CYS A 137 5.60 -7.96 -22.04
CA CYS A 137 6.52 -6.82 -21.96
C CYS A 137 7.67 -7.01 -20.96
N ILE A 138 7.62 -8.03 -20.09
CA ILE A 138 8.58 -8.21 -18.99
C ILE A 138 9.79 -9.04 -19.43
N ASP A 139 11.00 -8.60 -19.08
CA ASP A 139 12.22 -9.38 -19.32
C ASP A 139 12.68 -10.15 -18.08
N ILE A 140 12.53 -9.56 -16.91
CA ILE A 140 12.77 -10.22 -15.61
C ILE A 140 11.76 -9.76 -14.56
N PHE A 141 11.35 -10.71 -13.73
CA PHE A 141 10.49 -10.54 -12.57
C PHE A 141 11.25 -11.00 -11.33
N VAL A 142 11.60 -10.06 -10.44
CA VAL A 142 12.45 -10.30 -9.28
C VAL A 142 11.58 -10.40 -8.03
N ALA A 143 11.39 -11.60 -7.52
CA ALA A 143 10.42 -11.92 -6.48
C ALA A 143 11.08 -12.00 -5.08
N ASP A 144 10.89 -10.97 -4.24
CA ASP A 144 11.57 -10.86 -2.95
C ASP A 144 10.80 -11.47 -1.77
N MET A 145 9.47 -11.39 -1.72
CA MET A 145 8.69 -11.83 -0.55
C MET A 145 7.23 -12.16 -0.91
N ASN A 146 6.27 -11.74 -0.09
CA ASN A 146 4.83 -11.87 -0.31
C ASN A 146 4.41 -11.35 -1.70
N CYS A 147 3.24 -11.82 -2.17
CA CYS A 147 2.71 -11.53 -3.51
C CYS A 147 3.52 -12.14 -4.66
N SER A 148 4.39 -13.11 -4.37
CA SER A 148 5.02 -14.01 -5.34
C SER A 148 4.11 -15.23 -5.55
N MET A 149 3.39 -15.31 -6.66
CA MET A 149 2.28 -16.27 -6.79
C MET A 149 2.79 -17.65 -7.23
N PRO A 150 2.29 -18.76 -6.65
CA PRO A 150 2.70 -20.11 -7.06
C PRO A 150 2.50 -20.42 -8.54
N ILE A 151 1.67 -19.65 -9.25
CA ILE A 151 1.41 -19.79 -10.69
C ILE A 151 2.44 -19.05 -11.57
N ASP A 152 3.27 -18.18 -11.00
CA ASP A 152 4.26 -17.37 -11.73
C ASP A 152 5.17 -18.20 -12.66
N PRO A 153 5.62 -19.42 -12.31
CA PRO A 153 6.42 -20.24 -13.23
C PRO A 153 5.72 -20.57 -14.54
N ILE A 154 4.41 -20.81 -14.52
CA ILE A 154 3.62 -21.11 -15.72
C ILE A 154 3.60 -19.87 -16.63
N TYR A 155 3.45 -18.69 -16.05
CA TYR A 155 3.52 -17.43 -16.77
C TYR A 155 4.94 -17.17 -17.31
N ALA A 156 5.98 -17.41 -16.52
CA ALA A 156 7.37 -17.24 -16.93
C ALA A 156 7.72 -18.12 -18.14
N GLU A 157 7.31 -19.38 -18.12
CA GLU A 157 7.50 -20.30 -19.25
C GLU A 157 6.74 -19.84 -20.50
N LYS A 158 5.47 -19.44 -20.33
CA LYS A 158 4.58 -19.06 -21.43
C LYS A 158 4.98 -17.74 -22.08
N TYR A 159 5.29 -16.71 -21.28
CA TYR A 159 5.59 -15.35 -21.73
C TYR A 159 7.09 -15.04 -21.77
N LYS A 160 7.95 -16.06 -21.57
CA LYS A 160 9.40 -16.01 -21.78
C LYS A 160 10.10 -14.88 -21.03
N PHE A 161 9.72 -14.66 -19.78
CA PHE A 161 10.46 -13.79 -18.86
C PHE A 161 11.24 -14.61 -17.84
N LYS A 162 12.29 -14.02 -17.27
CA LYS A 162 13.06 -14.63 -16.18
C LYS A 162 12.33 -14.42 -14.85
N LEU A 163 11.99 -15.50 -14.15
CA LEU A 163 11.45 -15.44 -12.79
C LEU A 163 12.58 -15.76 -11.81
N VAL A 164 12.95 -14.81 -10.96
CA VAL A 164 14.11 -14.93 -10.07
C VAL A 164 13.71 -14.61 -8.63
N PRO A 165 13.65 -15.60 -7.72
CA PRO A 165 13.56 -15.37 -6.29
C PRO A 165 14.77 -14.58 -5.78
N ALA A 166 14.49 -13.58 -4.96
CA ALA A 166 15.48 -12.68 -4.35
C ALA A 166 15.61 -12.86 -2.82
N SER A 167 14.92 -13.84 -2.24
CA SER A 167 14.95 -14.14 -0.81
C SER A 167 14.78 -15.62 -0.55
N GLU A 168 15.34 -16.10 0.56
CA GLU A 168 15.16 -17.47 1.08
C GLU A 168 13.69 -17.81 1.35
N LEU A 169 12.83 -16.80 1.55
CA LEU A 169 11.41 -16.98 1.82
C LEU A 169 10.58 -17.36 0.58
N VAL A 170 11.07 -17.05 -0.62
CA VAL A 170 10.35 -17.28 -1.88
C VAL A 170 10.95 -18.49 -2.58
N ALA A 171 10.10 -19.46 -2.90
CA ALA A 171 10.45 -20.63 -3.67
C ALA A 171 9.31 -20.99 -4.61
N PHE A 172 9.66 -21.33 -5.85
CA PHE A 172 8.71 -21.77 -6.85
C PHE A 172 9.07 -23.16 -7.36
N GLU A 173 8.06 -23.97 -7.64
CA GLU A 173 8.28 -25.26 -8.26
C GLU A 173 8.93 -25.09 -9.64
N GLY A 174 10.01 -25.84 -9.89
CA GLY A 174 10.74 -25.80 -11.16
C GLY A 174 11.71 -24.62 -11.34
N ILE A 175 11.82 -23.70 -10.39
CA ILE A 175 12.75 -22.56 -10.45
C ILE A 175 13.94 -22.80 -9.51
N ASN A 176 15.12 -23.02 -10.10
CA ASN A 176 16.37 -23.25 -9.35
C ASN A 176 17.30 -22.02 -9.31
N GLU A 177 17.17 -21.13 -10.30
CA GLU A 177 17.95 -19.90 -10.38
C GLU A 177 17.41 -18.87 -9.38
N ARG A 178 18.28 -18.33 -8.52
CA ARG A 178 17.91 -17.39 -7.45
C ARG A 178 19.06 -16.42 -7.16
N VAL A 179 18.73 -15.28 -6.59
CA VAL A 179 19.69 -14.25 -6.15
C VAL A 179 19.29 -13.76 -4.77
N ASP A 180 19.54 -14.56 -3.74
CA ASP A 180 19.14 -14.23 -2.37
C ASP A 180 19.84 -12.98 -1.87
N TYR A 181 19.07 -11.99 -1.45
CA TYR A 181 19.59 -10.68 -1.08
C TYR A 181 20.66 -10.79 0.01
N LEU A 182 21.86 -10.30 -0.32
CA LEU A 182 22.98 -10.15 0.59
C LEU A 182 23.37 -8.67 0.60
N PRO A 183 23.11 -7.92 1.69
CA PRO A 183 23.32 -6.48 1.73
C PRO A 183 24.70 -6.01 1.26
N LYS A 184 25.76 -6.78 1.55
CA LYS A 184 27.15 -6.47 1.15
C LYS A 184 27.42 -6.64 -0.34
N GLU A 185 26.60 -7.42 -1.04
CA GLU A 185 26.75 -7.77 -2.45
C GLU A 185 25.65 -7.13 -3.32
N ALA A 186 24.82 -6.26 -2.77
CA ALA A 186 23.61 -5.73 -3.41
C ALA A 186 23.87 -5.15 -4.82
N GLU A 187 24.96 -4.39 -5.00
CA GLU A 187 25.33 -3.84 -6.32
C GLU A 187 25.66 -4.96 -7.33
N LYS A 188 26.44 -5.97 -6.92
CA LYS A 188 26.78 -7.11 -7.76
C LYS A 188 25.55 -7.95 -8.11
N GLN A 189 24.66 -8.14 -7.16
CA GLN A 189 23.39 -8.86 -7.34
C GLN A 189 22.47 -8.12 -8.31
N ALA A 190 22.29 -6.82 -8.11
CA ALA A 190 21.53 -5.96 -9.02
C ALA A 190 22.12 -5.99 -10.44
N ALA A 191 23.43 -5.87 -10.60
CA ALA A 191 24.09 -6.00 -11.90
C ALA A 191 23.79 -7.34 -12.58
N SER A 192 23.83 -8.44 -11.83
CA SER A 192 23.50 -9.77 -12.35
C SER A 192 22.05 -9.84 -12.85
N LEU A 193 21.09 -9.31 -12.09
CA LEU A 193 19.67 -9.28 -12.45
C LEU A 193 19.41 -8.41 -13.70
N LEU A 194 20.05 -7.25 -13.79
CA LEU A 194 19.97 -6.39 -14.98
C LEU A 194 20.55 -7.07 -16.22
N GLN A 195 21.67 -7.79 -16.08
CA GLN A 195 22.26 -8.53 -17.18
C GLN A 195 21.34 -9.67 -17.66
N MET A 196 20.74 -10.42 -16.74
CA MET A 196 19.75 -11.45 -17.08
C MET A 196 18.56 -10.88 -17.88
N ALA A 197 18.08 -9.70 -17.50
CA ALA A 197 17.00 -9.02 -18.23
C ALA A 197 17.41 -8.64 -19.66
N ILE A 198 18.59 -8.03 -19.81
CA ILE A 198 19.13 -7.61 -21.11
C ILE A 198 19.34 -8.82 -22.02
N ASP A 199 19.88 -9.91 -21.47
CA ASP A 199 20.12 -11.16 -22.22
C ASP A 199 18.80 -11.79 -22.69
N ASN A 200 17.74 -11.69 -21.89
CA ASN A 200 16.42 -12.26 -22.20
C ASN A 200 15.62 -11.45 -23.25
N PHE A 201 15.94 -10.17 -23.45
CA PHE A 201 15.17 -9.26 -24.30
C PHE A 201 14.92 -9.80 -25.72
N LYS A 202 15.96 -10.31 -26.38
CA LYS A 202 15.84 -10.82 -27.75
C LYS A 202 14.95 -12.06 -27.82
N ASP A 203 15.03 -12.94 -26.82
CA ASP A 203 14.25 -14.17 -26.78
C ASP A 203 12.76 -13.89 -26.59
N ARG A 204 12.42 -12.97 -25.66
CA ARG A 204 11.06 -12.46 -25.50
C ARG A 204 10.56 -11.84 -26.80
N ARG A 205 11.28 -10.87 -27.36
CA ARG A 205 10.85 -10.13 -28.57
C ARG A 205 10.67 -11.00 -29.79
N LYS A 206 11.42 -12.10 -29.90
CA LYS A 206 11.28 -13.05 -31.00
C LYS A 206 10.07 -13.98 -30.84
N SER A 207 9.64 -14.24 -29.62
CA SER A 207 8.75 -15.37 -29.31
C SER A 207 7.38 -14.96 -28.81
N ILE A 208 7.21 -13.71 -28.37
CA ILE A 208 6.00 -13.22 -27.70
C ILE A 208 5.49 -11.96 -28.38
N ASP A 209 4.21 -11.99 -28.77
CA ASP A 209 3.48 -10.82 -29.23
C ASP A 209 3.01 -10.00 -28.02
N PRO A 210 3.47 -8.76 -27.84
CA PRO A 210 3.12 -7.96 -26.68
C PRO A 210 1.76 -7.29 -26.83
N VAL A 211 1.11 -7.04 -25.69
CA VAL A 211 -0.07 -6.16 -25.60
C VAL A 211 0.39 -4.73 -25.42
N VAL A 212 -0.06 -3.83 -26.30
CA VAL A 212 0.30 -2.40 -26.32
C VAL A 212 -0.93 -1.51 -26.22
N GLY A 213 -0.73 -0.23 -25.92
CA GLY A 213 -1.83 0.75 -25.81
C GLY A 213 -2.65 0.60 -24.53
N LEU A 214 -2.07 0.01 -23.49
CA LEU A 214 -2.67 -0.07 -22.16
C LEU A 214 -2.75 1.31 -21.51
N PRO A 215 -3.74 1.55 -20.62
CA PRO A 215 -3.93 2.85 -19.98
C PRO A 215 -2.73 3.24 -19.12
N MET A 216 -2.41 4.53 -19.11
CA MET A 216 -1.42 5.13 -18.22
C MET A 216 -2.03 6.40 -17.63
N LYS A 217 -1.84 6.59 -16.33
CA LYS A 217 -2.30 7.76 -15.58
C LYS A 217 -1.16 8.34 -14.75
N GLU A 218 -1.43 9.45 -14.08
CA GLU A 218 -0.51 10.06 -13.13
C GLU A 218 -1.18 10.15 -11.75
N ALA A 219 -0.40 9.87 -10.70
CA ALA A 219 -0.78 10.01 -9.31
C ALA A 219 0.24 10.88 -8.57
N ILE A 220 -0.19 11.55 -7.49
CA ILE A 220 0.70 12.16 -6.51
C ILE A 220 0.95 11.14 -5.40
N VAL A 221 2.21 10.76 -5.21
CA VAL A 221 2.68 9.74 -4.25
C VAL A 221 3.66 10.34 -3.26
N GLY A 222 4.04 9.60 -2.22
CA GLY A 222 5.09 10.01 -1.29
C GLY A 222 4.64 10.89 -0.12
N PHE A 223 3.40 10.73 0.36
CA PHE A 223 2.96 11.46 1.55
C PHE A 223 3.37 10.71 2.83
N SER A 224 4.41 11.17 3.54
CA SER A 224 4.68 10.79 4.94
C SER A 224 4.10 11.80 5.95
N THR A 225 4.11 11.48 7.25
CA THR A 225 3.85 12.42 8.35
C THR A 225 4.61 13.74 8.17
N GLU A 226 5.92 13.66 7.95
CA GLU A 226 6.81 14.81 7.82
C GLU A 226 6.44 15.67 6.61
N SER A 227 6.11 15.04 5.50
CA SER A 227 5.74 15.75 4.28
C SER A 227 4.35 16.39 4.35
N ILE A 228 3.40 15.75 5.05
CA ILE A 228 2.09 16.33 5.32
C ILE A 228 2.25 17.56 6.21
N VAL A 229 3.05 17.47 7.27
CA VAL A 229 3.34 18.62 8.15
C VAL A 229 4.03 19.75 7.39
N GLU A 230 4.98 19.43 6.50
CA GLU A 230 5.65 20.42 5.65
C GLU A 230 4.67 21.09 4.68
N ALA A 231 3.82 20.32 4.00
CA ALA A 231 2.79 20.84 3.09
C ALA A 231 1.77 21.75 3.82
N LEU A 232 1.60 21.56 5.12
CA LEU A 232 0.79 22.40 6.00
C LEU A 232 1.57 23.60 6.58
N GLY A 233 2.76 23.93 6.06
CA GLY A 233 3.55 25.08 6.51
C GLY A 233 4.41 24.79 7.75
N GLY A 234 4.79 23.54 7.98
CA GLY A 234 5.70 23.11 9.04
C GLY A 234 5.01 22.79 10.38
N THR A 235 3.67 22.79 10.42
CA THR A 235 2.89 22.43 11.61
C THR A 235 1.60 21.70 11.20
N ILE A 236 1.08 20.84 12.09
CA ILE A 236 -0.19 20.13 11.88
C ILE A 236 -1.42 21.04 12.08
N GLU A 237 -1.24 22.24 12.65
CA GLU A 237 -2.32 23.16 13.01
C GLU A 237 -3.33 23.46 11.90
N PRO A 238 -2.96 23.64 10.61
CA PRO A 238 -3.94 23.88 9.56
C PRO A 238 -4.89 22.70 9.34
N LEU A 239 -4.39 21.46 9.44
CA LEU A 239 -5.26 20.28 9.39
C LEU A 239 -6.16 20.21 10.63
N LEU A 240 -5.62 20.51 11.81
CA LEU A 240 -6.42 20.53 13.04
C LEU A 240 -7.50 21.59 13.02
N ASN A 241 -7.22 22.78 12.49
CA ASN A 241 -8.19 23.85 12.36
C ASN A 241 -9.28 23.47 11.37
N ALA A 242 -8.92 22.87 10.23
CA ALA A 242 -9.89 22.34 9.27
C ALA A 242 -10.76 21.23 9.89
N ILE A 243 -10.22 20.43 10.81
CA ILE A 243 -11.01 19.46 11.58
C ILE A 243 -11.91 20.19 12.58
N LYS A 244 -11.39 21.11 13.40
CA LYS A 244 -12.15 21.85 14.42
C LYS A 244 -13.31 22.65 13.82
N ASP A 245 -13.10 23.31 12.69
CA ASP A 245 -14.14 24.14 12.05
C ASP A 245 -15.12 23.35 11.17
N GLY A 246 -14.86 22.06 10.96
CA GLY A 246 -15.72 21.16 10.20
C GLY A 246 -15.51 21.19 8.69
N THR A 247 -14.52 21.92 8.18
CA THR A 247 -14.08 21.85 6.78
C THR A 247 -13.69 20.41 6.41
N ILE A 248 -12.99 19.72 7.32
CA ILE A 248 -12.73 18.28 7.25
C ILE A 248 -13.48 17.62 8.39
N ARG A 249 -14.34 16.64 8.07
CA ARG A 249 -15.13 15.95 9.11
C ARG A 249 -14.27 15.05 9.95
N GLY A 250 -13.35 14.33 9.31
CA GLY A 250 -12.39 13.45 9.96
C GLY A 250 -11.39 12.85 8.97
N VAL A 251 -10.62 11.87 9.43
CA VAL A 251 -9.59 11.19 8.63
C VAL A 251 -9.85 9.68 8.63
N ALA A 252 -9.80 9.05 7.45
CA ALA A 252 -9.83 7.61 7.31
C ALA A 252 -8.44 7.07 6.94
N GLY A 253 -7.88 6.23 7.79
CA GLY A 253 -6.71 5.43 7.46
C GLY A 253 -7.14 4.18 6.70
N MET A 254 -6.97 4.18 5.38
CA MET A 254 -7.35 3.07 4.52
C MET A 254 -6.17 2.13 4.31
N VAL A 255 -6.19 0.99 5.02
CA VAL A 255 -5.24 -0.11 4.83
C VAL A 255 -5.99 -1.24 4.15
N SER A 256 -5.74 -1.46 2.86
CA SER A 256 -6.47 -2.44 2.07
C SER A 256 -5.52 -3.38 1.33
N CYS A 257 -5.96 -4.62 1.17
CA CYS A 257 -5.50 -5.46 0.07
C CYS A 257 -6.37 -5.17 -1.17
N THR A 258 -6.49 -6.17 -2.03
CA THR A 258 -7.50 -6.26 -3.08
C THR A 258 -7.89 -7.74 -3.24
N SER A 259 -9.08 -8.02 -3.78
CA SER A 259 -9.58 -9.38 -3.98
C SER A 259 -10.56 -9.45 -5.16
N LEU A 260 -10.66 -10.61 -5.81
CA LEU A 260 -11.69 -10.89 -6.82
C LEU A 260 -13.00 -11.45 -6.23
N ARG A 261 -13.03 -11.72 -4.92
CA ARG A 261 -14.03 -12.62 -4.31
C ARG A 261 -15.47 -12.11 -4.36
N ASP A 262 -15.69 -10.82 -4.09
CA ASP A 262 -17.04 -10.28 -3.86
C ASP A 262 -17.51 -9.38 -5.02
N SER A 263 -16.77 -8.31 -5.34
CA SER A 263 -17.18 -7.30 -6.33
C SER A 263 -16.28 -7.21 -7.56
N GLY A 264 -15.25 -8.05 -7.66
CA GLY A 264 -14.15 -7.88 -8.61
C GLY A 264 -13.10 -6.88 -8.11
N GLN A 265 -11.95 -6.87 -8.79
CA GLN A 265 -10.76 -6.11 -8.40
C GLN A 265 -11.07 -4.63 -8.15
N ASP A 266 -10.72 -4.15 -6.95
CA ASP A 266 -10.73 -2.75 -6.53
C ASP A 266 -12.10 -2.05 -6.55
N VAL A 267 -13.17 -2.72 -6.99
CA VAL A 267 -14.49 -2.11 -7.18
C VAL A 267 -15.04 -1.59 -5.85
N HIS A 268 -14.94 -2.38 -4.77
CA HIS A 268 -15.45 -1.97 -3.48
C HIS A 268 -14.58 -0.88 -2.86
N THR A 269 -13.26 -1.02 -2.96
CA THR A 269 -12.27 -0.02 -2.52
C THR A 269 -12.52 1.35 -3.17
N ILE A 270 -12.63 1.41 -4.50
CA ILE A 270 -12.87 2.65 -5.24
C ILE A 270 -14.22 3.29 -4.87
N ASN A 271 -15.28 2.49 -4.79
CA ASN A 271 -16.61 2.99 -4.46
C ASN A 271 -16.63 3.58 -3.04
N MET A 272 -16.04 2.88 -2.07
CA MET A 272 -15.99 3.34 -0.70
C MET A 272 -15.19 4.64 -0.54
N VAL A 273 -14.01 4.73 -1.16
CA VAL A 273 -13.18 5.93 -1.07
C VAL A 273 -13.89 7.14 -1.68
N LYS A 274 -14.58 6.96 -2.82
CA LYS A 274 -15.43 8.00 -3.40
C LYS A 274 -16.52 8.47 -2.44
N GLU A 275 -17.16 7.55 -1.72
CA GLU A 275 -18.16 7.90 -0.72
C GLU A 275 -17.56 8.66 0.48
N LEU A 276 -16.37 8.28 0.96
CA LEU A 276 -15.68 8.98 2.04
C LEU A 276 -15.28 10.42 1.66
N ILE A 277 -14.60 10.61 0.52
CA ILE A 277 -14.14 11.96 0.12
C ILE A 277 -15.30 12.92 -0.18
N LYS A 278 -16.43 12.42 -0.69
CA LYS A 278 -17.68 13.22 -0.87
C LYS A 278 -18.24 13.74 0.45
N ARG A 279 -17.95 13.04 1.56
CA ARG A 279 -18.38 13.39 2.93
C ARG A 279 -17.35 14.26 3.67
N ASP A 280 -16.43 14.89 2.94
CA ASP A 280 -15.35 15.72 3.51
C ASP A 280 -14.46 14.95 4.50
N ILE A 281 -14.25 13.65 4.25
CA ILE A 281 -13.32 12.80 5.00
C ILE A 281 -12.02 12.68 4.18
N LEU A 282 -10.90 13.12 4.76
CA LEU A 282 -9.58 12.94 4.16
C LEU A 282 -9.18 11.46 4.25
N VAL A 283 -8.68 10.88 3.16
CA VAL A 283 -8.25 9.47 3.14
C VAL A 283 -6.73 9.40 3.05
N LEU A 284 -6.11 8.64 3.96
CA LEU A 284 -4.71 8.24 3.89
C LEU A 284 -4.68 6.79 3.41
N SER A 285 -4.17 6.53 2.21
CA SER A 285 -4.21 5.21 1.58
C SER A 285 -2.89 4.45 1.71
N LEU A 286 -2.98 3.19 2.12
CA LEU A 286 -1.84 2.30 2.38
C LEU A 286 -2.00 0.93 1.70
N GLY A 287 -0.88 0.26 1.47
CA GLY A 287 -0.82 -1.12 0.97
C GLY A 287 -1.31 -1.27 -0.47
N CYS A 288 -1.73 -2.48 -0.85
CA CYS A 288 -2.31 -2.73 -2.18
C CYS A 288 -3.55 -1.85 -2.50
N GLY A 289 -4.31 -1.44 -1.49
CA GLY A 289 -5.38 -0.45 -1.61
C GLY A 289 -4.90 0.91 -2.11
N ASN A 290 -3.69 1.30 -1.71
CA ASN A 290 -3.04 2.51 -2.21
C ASN A 290 -2.80 2.41 -3.72
N GLY A 291 -2.24 1.29 -4.19
CA GLY A 291 -2.09 1.02 -5.62
C GLY A 291 -3.42 1.04 -6.38
N ALA A 292 -4.48 0.50 -5.78
CA ALA A 292 -5.84 0.54 -6.34
C ALA A 292 -6.33 1.98 -6.55
N VAL A 293 -6.23 2.85 -5.55
CA VAL A 293 -6.72 4.24 -5.63
C VAL A 293 -5.82 5.15 -6.48
N GLN A 294 -4.53 4.84 -6.58
CA GLN A 294 -3.61 5.49 -7.52
C GLN A 294 -4.00 5.18 -8.97
N VAL A 295 -4.13 3.89 -9.32
CA VAL A 295 -4.58 3.45 -10.66
C VAL A 295 -6.02 3.90 -10.95
N GLY A 296 -6.87 3.93 -9.92
CA GLY A 296 -8.23 4.45 -9.97
C GLY A 296 -8.33 5.96 -10.19
N GLY A 297 -7.21 6.70 -10.10
CA GLY A 297 -7.13 8.13 -10.33
C GLY A 297 -7.54 9.00 -9.15
N LEU A 298 -7.74 8.43 -7.96
CA LEU A 298 -8.18 9.17 -6.76
C LEU A 298 -7.02 9.88 -6.05
N CYS A 299 -5.77 9.49 -6.34
CA CYS A 299 -4.55 10.19 -5.91
C CYS A 299 -4.09 11.26 -6.92
N SER A 300 -4.95 11.69 -7.86
CA SER A 300 -4.65 12.79 -8.79
C SER A 300 -5.17 14.13 -8.25
N LEU A 301 -4.57 15.24 -8.69
CA LEU A 301 -5.03 16.58 -8.30
C LEU A 301 -6.47 16.88 -8.79
N ASP A 302 -6.88 16.25 -9.88
CA ASP A 302 -8.24 16.41 -10.45
C ASP A 302 -9.29 15.69 -9.62
N ALA A 303 -8.91 14.69 -8.82
CA ALA A 303 -9.83 13.96 -7.94
C ALA A 303 -10.50 14.86 -6.88
N LYS A 304 -9.97 16.06 -6.61
CA LYS A 304 -10.62 17.06 -5.74
C LYS A 304 -12.04 17.40 -6.19
N ASP A 305 -12.36 17.26 -7.48
CA ASP A 305 -13.71 17.51 -8.00
C ASP A 305 -14.72 16.42 -7.59
N MET A 306 -14.24 15.27 -7.11
CA MET A 306 -15.06 14.21 -6.53
C MET A 306 -15.28 14.38 -5.02
N ALA A 307 -14.55 15.29 -4.38
CA ALA A 307 -14.63 15.52 -2.93
C ALA A 307 -15.78 16.46 -2.55
N GLY A 308 -16.17 16.41 -1.28
CA GLY A 308 -17.08 17.37 -0.68
C GLY A 308 -16.51 18.80 -0.70
N PRO A 309 -17.33 19.81 -0.41
CA PRO A 309 -16.94 21.22 -0.54
C PRO A 309 -15.74 21.60 0.34
N GLY A 310 -15.65 21.06 1.55
CA GLY A 310 -14.59 21.39 2.49
C GLY A 310 -13.26 20.77 2.11
N LEU A 311 -13.24 19.46 1.82
CA LEU A 311 -12.05 18.75 1.36
C LEU A 311 -11.60 19.27 0.00
N LYS A 312 -12.52 19.57 -0.93
CA LYS A 312 -12.20 20.20 -2.22
C LYS A 312 -11.46 21.53 -2.03
N LYS A 313 -11.92 22.38 -1.10
CA LYS A 313 -11.28 23.66 -0.78
C LYS A 313 -9.87 23.45 -0.22
N LEU A 314 -9.70 22.50 0.70
CA LEU A 314 -8.39 22.17 1.28
C LEU A 314 -7.41 21.66 0.21
N CYS A 315 -7.86 20.72 -0.64
CA CYS A 315 -7.08 20.19 -1.75
C CYS A 315 -6.62 21.29 -2.71
N ALA A 316 -7.50 22.24 -3.04
CA ALA A 316 -7.16 23.37 -3.90
C ALA A 316 -6.15 24.33 -3.24
N LEU A 317 -6.29 24.58 -1.93
CA LEU A 317 -5.40 25.46 -1.18
C LEU A 317 -3.97 24.90 -1.07
N LEU A 318 -3.87 23.60 -0.77
CA LEU A 318 -2.58 22.94 -0.53
C LEU A 318 -1.99 22.29 -1.78
N ASN A 319 -2.71 22.29 -2.90
CA ASN A 319 -2.36 21.60 -4.13
C ASN A 319 -2.07 20.10 -3.91
N ILE A 320 -2.98 19.42 -3.21
CA ILE A 320 -2.90 17.99 -2.88
C ILE A 320 -4.16 17.25 -3.37
N PRO A 321 -4.09 15.93 -3.64
CA PRO A 321 -5.27 15.11 -3.89
C PRO A 321 -6.12 14.93 -2.60
N PRO A 322 -7.41 14.53 -2.72
CA PRO A 322 -8.26 14.20 -1.57
C PRO A 322 -7.92 12.84 -0.94
N VAL A 323 -7.13 12.02 -1.63
CA VAL A 323 -6.59 10.75 -1.14
C VAL A 323 -5.08 10.86 -1.17
N LEU A 324 -4.44 10.78 0.00
CA LEU A 324 -3.00 10.89 0.14
C LEU A 324 -2.39 9.50 0.16
N SER A 325 -1.56 9.20 -0.84
CA SER A 325 -0.79 7.96 -0.89
C SER A 325 0.25 7.92 0.23
N TYR A 326 -0.10 7.24 1.31
CA TYR A 326 0.64 7.22 2.58
C TYR A 326 1.62 6.05 2.72
N GLY A 327 1.73 5.21 1.68
CA GLY A 327 2.79 4.19 1.58
C GLY A 327 2.25 2.77 1.56
N THR A 328 2.90 1.87 2.27
CA THR A 328 2.68 0.41 2.24
C THR A 328 1.93 -0.09 3.48
N CYS A 329 1.68 -1.40 3.59
CA CYS A 329 1.06 -1.93 4.81
C CYS A 329 1.96 -1.72 6.05
N THR A 330 3.28 -1.63 5.88
CA THR A 330 4.24 -1.43 6.99
C THR A 330 4.24 0.00 7.53
N ASP A 331 3.69 0.97 6.79
CA ASP A 331 3.47 2.34 7.24
C ASP A 331 2.33 2.48 8.27
N THR A 332 1.61 1.40 8.61
CA THR A 332 0.55 1.40 9.65
C THR A 332 1.07 1.90 11.01
N GLY A 333 2.28 1.50 11.40
CA GLY A 333 2.95 2.00 12.61
C GLY A 333 3.22 3.51 12.55
N ARG A 334 3.64 4.04 11.40
CA ARG A 334 3.85 5.49 11.17
C ARG A 334 2.54 6.25 11.25
N LEU A 335 1.46 5.71 10.70
CA LEU A 335 0.12 6.31 10.81
C LEU A 335 -0.35 6.38 12.27
N ALA A 336 -0.07 5.35 13.07
CA ALA A 336 -0.38 5.36 14.50
C ALA A 336 0.39 6.46 15.26
N ASP A 337 1.64 6.71 14.88
CA ASP A 337 2.44 7.80 15.47
C ASP A 337 1.87 9.19 15.10
N LEU A 338 1.44 9.38 13.84
CA LEU A 338 0.72 10.59 13.42
C LEU A 338 -0.56 10.83 14.25
N LEU A 339 -1.34 9.78 14.52
CA LEU A 339 -2.50 9.90 15.41
C LEU A 339 -2.11 10.33 16.83
N GLY A 340 -0.96 9.88 17.34
CA GLY A 340 -0.39 10.35 18.60
C GLY A 340 -0.02 11.83 18.58
N VAL A 341 0.54 12.33 17.48
CA VAL A 341 0.84 13.76 17.28
C VAL A 341 -0.45 14.59 17.26
N ILE A 342 -1.47 14.14 16.52
CA ILE A 342 -2.78 14.79 16.45
C ILE A 342 -3.47 14.80 17.82
N SER A 343 -3.44 13.69 18.55
CA SER A 343 -3.96 13.55 19.91
C SER A 343 -3.38 14.61 20.86
N LYS A 344 -2.04 14.75 20.89
CA LYS A 344 -1.36 15.75 21.70
C LYS A 344 -1.76 17.17 21.30
N ALA A 345 -1.73 17.46 19.99
CA ALA A 345 -2.02 18.80 19.48
C ALA A 345 -3.50 19.22 19.63
N LEU A 346 -4.42 18.27 19.81
CA LEU A 346 -5.82 18.52 20.18
C LEU A 346 -6.05 18.63 21.70
N GLY A 347 -4.98 18.79 22.49
CA GLY A 347 -5.06 18.97 23.94
C GLY A 347 -5.02 17.66 24.72
N ASP A 348 -4.14 16.74 24.29
CA ASP A 348 -3.94 15.42 24.92
C ASP A 348 -5.22 14.57 25.01
N ILE A 349 -6.09 14.67 24.00
CA ILE A 349 -7.31 13.84 23.95
C ILE A 349 -6.97 12.39 23.61
N PRO A 350 -7.67 11.39 24.17
CA PRO A 350 -7.42 9.99 23.85
C PRO A 350 -7.53 9.72 22.34
N VAL A 351 -6.66 8.86 21.80
CA VAL A 351 -6.73 8.43 20.38
C VAL A 351 -8.11 7.88 20.04
N SER A 352 -8.72 7.12 20.97
CA SER A 352 -10.06 6.57 20.80
C SER A 352 -11.15 7.64 20.71
N ASP A 353 -10.86 8.90 21.02
CA ASP A 353 -11.79 10.03 20.90
C ASP A 353 -11.50 10.95 19.71
N LEU A 354 -10.47 10.63 18.92
CA LEU A 354 -10.19 11.34 17.67
C LEU A 354 -11.30 11.07 16.63
N PRO A 355 -11.63 12.06 15.78
CA PRO A 355 -12.56 11.90 14.66
C PRO A 355 -11.90 11.15 13.49
N VAL A 356 -11.50 9.89 13.73
CA VAL A 356 -10.78 9.05 12.76
C VAL A 356 -11.37 7.64 12.70
N ALA A 357 -11.11 6.94 11.60
CA ALA A 357 -11.49 5.53 11.45
C ALA A 357 -10.41 4.73 10.70
N ALA A 358 -10.25 3.47 11.07
CA ALA A 358 -9.48 2.49 10.30
C ALA A 358 -10.42 1.79 9.31
N VAL A 359 -9.99 1.70 8.05
CA VAL A 359 -10.84 1.27 6.94
C VAL A 359 -10.10 0.24 6.10
N ALA A 360 -10.62 -0.98 6.04
CA ALA A 360 -10.12 -2.06 5.18
C ALA A 360 -11.24 -2.54 4.26
N PRO A 361 -11.48 -1.87 3.11
CA PRO A 361 -12.58 -2.19 2.20
C PRO A 361 -12.46 -3.57 1.57
N GLU A 362 -11.24 -3.99 1.27
CA GLU A 362 -10.95 -5.31 0.74
C GLU A 362 -9.70 -5.83 1.41
N TYR A 363 -9.81 -6.92 2.16
CA TYR A 363 -8.64 -7.60 2.68
C TYR A 363 -8.62 -9.08 2.27
N MET A 364 -7.42 -9.64 2.20
CA MET A 364 -7.19 -11.04 1.85
C MET A 364 -6.12 -11.64 2.74
N GLU A 365 -4.99 -10.94 2.86
CA GLU A 365 -3.80 -11.42 3.53
C GLU A 365 -3.93 -11.43 5.06
N GLN A 366 -3.21 -12.35 5.70
CA GLN A 366 -3.12 -12.39 7.17
C GLN A 366 -2.53 -11.09 7.74
N LYS A 367 -1.68 -10.39 6.97
CA LYS A 367 -1.12 -9.08 7.32
C LYS A 367 -2.23 -8.05 7.62
N ALA A 368 -3.22 -7.93 6.74
CA ALA A 368 -4.34 -7.02 6.97
C ALA A 368 -5.20 -7.43 8.19
N THR A 369 -5.22 -8.72 8.55
CA THR A 369 -5.92 -9.17 9.76
C THR A 369 -5.22 -8.65 11.02
N ILE A 370 -3.89 -8.68 11.09
CA ILE A 370 -3.17 -8.17 12.27
C ILE A 370 -3.25 -6.63 12.35
N ASP A 371 -3.27 -5.92 11.22
CA ASP A 371 -3.49 -4.46 11.19
C ASP A 371 -4.88 -4.09 11.73
N ALA A 372 -5.93 -4.83 11.37
CA ALA A 372 -7.27 -4.62 11.91
C ALA A 372 -7.34 -4.90 13.42
N VAL A 373 -6.68 -5.96 13.89
CA VAL A 373 -6.56 -6.28 15.31
C VAL A 373 -5.77 -5.19 16.07
N PHE A 374 -4.71 -4.67 15.46
CA PHE A 374 -3.97 -3.51 15.96
C PHE A 374 -4.88 -2.28 16.08
N ALA A 375 -5.65 -1.94 15.06
CA ALA A 375 -6.57 -0.80 15.09
C ALA A 375 -7.61 -0.92 16.23
N LEU A 376 -8.15 -2.13 16.47
CA LEU A 376 -9.02 -2.39 17.61
C LEU A 376 -8.29 -2.20 18.95
N ALA A 377 -7.06 -2.70 19.06
CA ALA A 377 -6.22 -2.51 20.25
C ALA A 377 -5.89 -1.04 20.51
N PHE A 378 -5.71 -0.27 19.44
CA PHE A 378 -5.40 1.16 19.45
C PHE A 378 -6.64 2.05 19.67
N GLY A 379 -7.81 1.44 19.85
CA GLY A 379 -9.03 2.14 20.24
C GLY A 379 -9.82 2.73 19.07
N LEU A 380 -9.59 2.26 17.84
CA LEU A 380 -10.20 2.81 16.64
C LEU A 380 -11.51 2.09 16.27
N TYR A 381 -12.40 2.82 15.62
CA TYR A 381 -13.45 2.22 14.82
C TYR A 381 -12.81 1.59 13.59
N THR A 382 -12.97 0.27 13.44
CA THR A 382 -12.31 -0.51 12.41
C THR A 382 -13.37 -1.14 11.52
N TYR A 383 -13.51 -0.59 10.32
CA TYR A 383 -14.30 -1.19 9.27
C TYR A 383 -13.47 -2.24 8.53
N VAL A 384 -14.02 -3.45 8.38
CA VAL A 384 -13.41 -4.49 7.54
C VAL A 384 -14.43 -5.09 6.59
N ASN A 385 -14.01 -5.26 5.35
CA ASN A 385 -14.66 -6.12 4.38
C ASN A 385 -13.57 -6.87 3.61
N PRO A 386 -13.74 -8.16 3.31
CA PRO A 386 -14.89 -9.00 3.61
C PRO A 386 -15.19 -9.28 5.09
N VAL A 387 -16.34 -9.88 5.40
CA VAL A 387 -16.63 -10.33 6.78
C VAL A 387 -15.57 -11.36 7.21
N PRO A 388 -14.87 -11.15 8.35
CA PRO A 388 -13.86 -12.07 8.83
C PRO A 388 -14.42 -13.42 9.25
N PRO A 389 -13.60 -14.50 9.20
CA PRO A 389 -14.02 -15.86 9.54
C PRO A 389 -14.15 -16.07 11.08
N VAL A 390 -14.82 -15.14 11.76
CA VAL A 390 -15.10 -15.15 13.20
C VAL A 390 -16.57 -15.42 13.51
N THR A 391 -17.43 -15.43 12.49
CA THR A 391 -18.90 -15.51 12.62
C THR A 391 -19.41 -16.79 13.27
N GLY A 392 -18.61 -17.87 13.29
CA GLY A 392 -18.93 -19.10 14.01
C GLY A 392 -18.83 -19.01 15.54
N GLY A 393 -18.22 -17.95 16.08
CA GLY A 393 -18.06 -17.74 17.51
C GLY A 393 -18.88 -16.55 18.01
N PRO A 394 -20.15 -16.72 18.45
CA PRO A 394 -21.02 -15.60 18.81
C PRO A 394 -20.46 -14.72 19.93
N ASN A 395 -19.78 -15.32 20.92
CA ASN A 395 -19.12 -14.58 21.98
C ASN A 395 -17.92 -13.75 21.48
N LEU A 396 -17.17 -14.28 20.51
CA LEU A 396 -16.07 -13.56 19.89
C LEU A 396 -16.60 -12.42 19.01
N VAL A 397 -17.67 -12.65 18.25
CA VAL A 397 -18.35 -11.60 17.47
C VAL A 397 -18.79 -10.47 18.40
N LYS A 398 -19.53 -10.80 19.47
CA LYS A 398 -19.96 -9.80 20.47
C LYS A 398 -18.78 -9.06 21.09
N LEU A 399 -17.69 -9.77 21.40
CA LEU A 399 -16.47 -9.14 21.90
C LEU A 399 -15.94 -8.10 20.91
N LEU A 400 -15.73 -8.47 19.64
CA LEU A 400 -15.10 -7.59 18.66
C LEU A 400 -16.01 -6.43 18.21
N THR A 401 -17.33 -6.65 18.11
CA THR A 401 -18.27 -5.67 17.56
C THR A 401 -19.02 -4.84 18.60
N VAL A 402 -18.94 -5.21 19.88
CA VAL A 402 -19.64 -4.51 20.98
C VAL A 402 -18.71 -4.29 22.18
N ASP A 403 -18.24 -5.37 22.81
CA ASP A 403 -17.62 -5.26 24.14
C ASP A 403 -16.21 -4.66 24.10
N CYS A 404 -15.49 -4.79 22.98
CA CYS A 404 -14.13 -4.24 22.81
C CYS A 404 -14.09 -2.72 23.03
N LYS A 405 -15.21 -2.04 22.75
CA LYS A 405 -15.34 -0.60 22.94
C LYS A 405 -15.12 -0.19 24.40
N ASP A 406 -15.55 -1.02 25.34
CA ASP A 406 -15.41 -0.76 26.78
C ASP A 406 -14.01 -1.14 27.31
N ILE A 407 -13.22 -1.87 26.52
CA ILE A 407 -11.87 -2.33 26.89
C ILE A 407 -10.81 -1.38 26.33
N THR A 408 -10.86 -1.09 25.03
CA THR A 408 -9.84 -0.28 24.32
C THR A 408 -10.41 0.98 23.68
N GLY A 409 -11.73 1.09 23.55
CA GLY A 409 -12.40 2.08 22.70
C GLY A 409 -12.65 1.60 21.27
N GLY A 410 -12.01 0.49 20.87
CA GLY A 410 -12.06 -0.03 19.51
C GLY A 410 -13.33 -0.83 19.24
N VAL A 411 -13.80 -0.82 17.99
CA VAL A 411 -15.00 -1.55 17.59
C VAL A 411 -14.89 -2.02 16.14
N LEU A 412 -15.23 -3.29 15.91
CA LEU A 412 -15.25 -3.88 14.58
C LEU A 412 -16.60 -3.63 13.90
N ASN A 413 -16.57 -3.17 12.66
CA ASN A 413 -17.72 -3.09 11.77
C ASN A 413 -17.49 -3.96 10.52
N VAL A 414 -18.52 -4.67 10.09
CA VAL A 414 -18.47 -5.66 9.00
C VAL A 414 -19.57 -5.44 7.95
N GLU A 415 -19.99 -4.18 7.78
CA GLU A 415 -20.99 -3.80 6.77
C GLU A 415 -20.47 -4.10 5.34
N LYS A 416 -21.30 -4.71 4.51
CA LYS A 416 -20.91 -5.14 3.16
C LYS A 416 -21.20 -4.08 2.11
N ASP A 417 -22.16 -3.20 2.36
CA ASP A 417 -22.50 -2.13 1.43
C ASP A 417 -21.56 -0.93 1.62
N PRO A 418 -20.86 -0.45 0.58
CA PRO A 418 -19.87 0.61 0.72
C PRO A 418 -20.49 1.95 1.13
N VAL A 419 -21.74 2.22 0.75
CA VAL A 419 -22.45 3.46 1.14
C VAL A 419 -22.82 3.39 2.61
N LYS A 420 -23.45 2.30 3.06
CA LYS A 420 -23.81 2.13 4.47
C LYS A 420 -22.60 2.09 5.39
N ALA A 421 -21.51 1.45 4.95
CA ALA A 421 -20.24 1.45 5.67
C ALA A 421 -19.69 2.87 5.83
N SER A 422 -19.73 3.67 4.76
CA SER A 422 -19.31 5.08 4.77
C SER A 422 -20.20 5.94 5.66
N ASP A 423 -21.51 5.70 5.68
CA ASP A 423 -22.45 6.37 6.59
C ASP A 423 -22.18 6.01 8.06
N GLY A 424 -21.83 4.74 8.34
CA GLY A 424 -21.41 4.28 9.65
C GLY A 424 -20.10 4.94 10.12
N ILE A 425 -19.12 5.06 9.23
CA ILE A 425 -17.85 5.75 9.49
C ILE A 425 -18.08 7.23 9.76
N LEU A 426 -18.86 7.92 8.92
CA LEU A 426 -19.21 9.32 9.16
C LEU A 426 -19.93 9.48 10.49
N SER A 427 -20.92 8.64 10.78
CA SER A 427 -21.65 8.68 12.06
C SER A 427 -20.72 8.48 13.27
N HIS A 428 -19.74 7.58 13.16
CA HIS A 428 -18.70 7.42 14.17
C HIS A 428 -17.88 8.70 14.35
N ILE A 429 -17.33 9.24 13.26
CA ILE A 429 -16.53 10.48 13.24
C ILE A 429 -17.31 11.63 13.89
N GLU A 430 -18.57 11.83 13.51
CA GLU A 430 -19.43 12.87 14.08
C GLU A 430 -19.69 12.69 15.57
N SER A 431 -19.84 11.45 16.02
CA SER A 431 -19.98 11.17 17.45
C SER A 431 -18.73 11.55 18.24
N LYS A 432 -17.54 11.38 17.65
CA LYS A 432 -16.25 11.75 18.24
C LYS A 432 -16.05 13.26 18.26
N ARG A 433 -16.36 13.94 17.15
CA ARG A 433 -16.40 15.41 17.07
C ARG A 433 -17.24 16.02 18.20
N LYS A 434 -18.50 15.56 18.32
CA LYS A 434 -19.42 15.99 19.39
C LYS A 434 -18.85 15.73 20.78
N LYS A 435 -18.19 14.58 20.99
CA LYS A 435 -17.61 14.22 22.30
C LYS A 435 -16.47 15.16 22.71
N ILE A 436 -15.66 15.61 21.75
CA ILE A 436 -14.55 16.54 22.00
C ILE A 436 -14.93 18.02 21.83
N GLY A 437 -16.20 18.31 21.54
CA GLY A 437 -16.76 19.67 21.50
C GLY A 437 -16.50 20.45 20.20
N ILE A 438 -16.33 19.76 19.07
CA ILE A 438 -16.15 20.35 17.72
C ILE A 438 -17.19 19.90 16.71
#